data_AF-A0AAV9E4G0-F1
#
_entry.id   AF-A0AAV9E4G0-F1
#
_cell.length_a   1.000
_cell.length_b   1.000
_cell.length_c   1.000
_cell.angle_alpha   90.00
_cell.angle_beta   90.00
_cell.angle_gamma   90.00
#
_symmetry.space_group_name_H-M   'P 1'
#
loop_
_entity.id
_entity.type
_entity.pdbx_description
1 polymer ?
#
loop_
_entity_poly.entity_id
_entity_poly.type
_entity_poly.pdbx_seq_one_letter_code
_entity_poly.pdbx_strand_id
1 'polypeptide(L)' 'MQCIHIAMLCVQEDAMIRPNMSSVVLMLNNYSTSVRVPSRPAFSFGDSEPNQPMLIESQPMMSAEDFTELVPR' A
#
# COMPACT_ATOMS: atom_id res chain seq x y z
N MET A 1 -6.90 2.09 16.36
CA MET A 1 -6.65 2.13 14.89
C MET A 1 -5.28 1.52 14.57
N GLN A 2 -5.14 0.18 14.61
CA GLN A 2 -3.86 -0.52 14.34
C GLN A 2 -3.79 -1.11 12.93
N CYS A 3 -4.92 -1.55 12.37
CA CYS A 3 -4.97 -2.17 11.05
C CYS A 3 -4.42 -1.26 9.96
N ILE A 4 -4.58 0.06 10.08
CA ILE A 4 -4.06 1.04 9.12
C ILE A 4 -2.53 1.08 9.17
N HIS A 5 -1.93 1.12 10.37
CA HIS A 5 -0.47 1.07 10.50
C HIS A 5 0.11 -0.25 9.99
N ILE A 6 -0.56 -1.36 10.27
CA ILE A 6 -0.15 -2.69 9.78
C ILE A 6 -0.29 -2.78 8.25
N ALA A 7 -1.39 -2.30 7.69
CA ALA A 7 -1.61 -2.26 6.24
C ALA A 7 -0.55 -1.42 5.54
N MET A 8 -0.22 -0.25 6.09
CA MET A 8 0.86 0.59 5.58
C MET A 8 2.21 -0.14 5.62
N LEU A 9 2.54 -0.85 6.70
CA LEU A 9 3.77 -1.65 6.80
C LEU A 9 3.85 -2.80 5.77
N CYS A 10 2.72 -3.42 5.40
CA CYS A 10 2.70 -4.51 4.42
C CYS A 10 2.98 -4.06 2.98
N VAL A 11 2.71 -2.79 2.66
CA VAL A 11 2.86 -2.22 1.31
C VAL A 11 4.09 -1.33 1.17
N GLN A 12 4.98 -1.35 2.16
CA GLN A 12 6.24 -0.61 2.15
C GLN A 12 7.09 -0.97 0.92
N GLU A 13 7.77 0.02 0.35
CA GLU A 13 8.61 -0.16 -0.84
C GLU A 13 9.70 -1.21 -0.61
N ASP A 14 10.49 -1.04 0.45
CA ASP A 14 11.52 -1.97 0.86
C ASP A 14 10.89 -3.28 1.39
N ALA A 15 11.22 -4.39 0.74
CA ALA A 15 10.75 -5.72 1.14
C ALA A 15 11.28 -6.13 2.53
N MET A 16 12.46 -5.64 2.93
CA MET A 16 13.10 -5.99 4.20
C MET A 16 12.35 -5.42 5.42
N ILE A 17 11.55 -4.37 5.23
CA ILE A 17 10.77 -3.75 6.30
C ILE A 17 9.30 -4.21 6.33
N ARG A 18 8.87 -5.03 5.37
CA ARG A 18 7.54 -5.65 5.39
C ARG A 18 7.47 -6.70 6.50
N PRO A 19 6.42 -6.70 7.34
CA PRO A 19 6.29 -7.66 8.42
C PRO A 19 6.00 -9.06 7.87
N ASN A 20 6.56 -10.08 8.50
CA ASN A 20 6.19 -11.47 8.21
C ASN A 20 4.75 -11.75 8.68
N MET A 21 4.07 -12.72 8.06
CA MET A 21 2.67 -13.04 8.38
C MET A 21 2.46 -13.42 9.85
N SER A 22 3.43 -14.11 10.48
CA SER A 22 3.39 -14.40 11.91
C SER A 22 3.44 -13.14 12.78
N SER A 23 4.24 -12.13 12.36
CA SER A 23 4.29 -10.83 13.03
C SER A 23 2.99 -10.05 12.83
N VAL A 24 2.36 -10.13 11.67
CA VAL A 24 1.06 -9.50 11.39
C VAL A 24 -0.02 -10.07 12.31
N VAL A 25 -0.10 -11.40 12.44
CA VAL A 25 -1.04 -12.06 13.36
C VAL A 25 -0.79 -11.64 14.81
N LEU A 26 0.47 -11.57 15.23
CA LEU A 26 0.82 -11.12 16.58
C LEU A 26 0.43 -9.65 16.82
N MET A 27 0.68 -8.76 15.85
CA MET A 27 0.31 -7.35 15.93
C MET A 27 -1.20 -7.14 15.96
N LEU A 28 -1.96 -7.94 15.22
CA LEU A 28 -3.42 -7.92 15.23
C LEU A 28 -4.02 -8.47 16.54
N ASN A 29 -3.38 -9.50 17.12
CA ASN A 29 -3.81 -10.12 18.36
C ASN A 29 -3.46 -9.26 19.59
N ASN A 30 -2.32 -8.56 19.57
CA ASN A 30 -1.95 -7.61 20.61
C ASN A 30 -2.32 -6.17 20.18
N TYR A 31 -3.54 -5.77 20.55
CA TYR A 31 -4.09 -4.41 20.39
C TYR A 31 -3.24 -3.27 20.99
N SER A 32 -2.15 -3.58 21.70
CA SER A 32 -1.24 -2.64 22.37
C SER A 32 0.24 -2.83 22.01
N THR A 33 0.58 -3.60 20.96
CA THR A 33 1.98 -3.62 20.49
C THR A 33 2.30 -2.26 19.87
N SER A 34 3.44 -1.67 20.24
CA SER A 34 3.98 -0.47 19.60
C SER A 34 4.31 -0.82 18.14
N VAL A 35 3.35 -0.62 17.24
CA VAL A 35 3.55 -0.80 15.81
C VAL A 35 4.45 0.34 15.35
N ARG A 36 5.57 0.01 14.71
CA ARG A 36 6.50 1.00 14.19
C ARG A 36 5.73 1.93 13.24
N VAL A 37 6.04 3.22 13.29
CA VAL A 37 5.43 4.19 12.38
C VAL A 37 5.87 3.82 10.95
N PRO A 38 4.94 3.56 10.02
CA PRO A 38 5.28 3.27 8.64
C PRO A 38 5.96 4.48 8.01
N SER A 39 6.88 4.25 7.06
CA SER A 39 7.43 5.35 6.29
C SER A 39 6.36 5.95 5.38
N ARG A 40 6.62 7.14 4.82
CA ARG A 40 5.76 7.67 3.75
C ARG A 40 5.61 6.61 2.65
N PRO A 41 4.39 6.39 2.14
CA PRO A 41 4.16 5.42 1.08
C PRO A 41 4.99 5.82 -0.16
N ALA A 42 5.44 4.84 -0.93
CA ALA A 42 6.22 5.06 -2.16
C ALA A 42 5.52 6.00 -3.17
N PHE A 43 4.20 6.14 -3.04
CA PHE A 43 3.36 7.00 -3.86
C PHE A 43 2.85 8.24 -3.09
N SER A 44 3.63 8.76 -2.13
CA SER A 44 3.37 10.13 -1.68
C SER A 44 3.72 11.07 -2.82
N PHE A 45 2.72 11.72 -3.43
CA PHE A 45 2.94 12.91 -4.24
C PHE A 45 3.83 13.83 -3.42
N GLY A 46 5.09 13.99 -3.85
CA GLY A 46 6.11 14.68 -3.08
C GLY A 46 5.61 16.06 -2.68
N ASP A 47 6.13 16.58 -1.57
CA ASP A 47 5.99 17.99 -1.21
C ASP A 47 6.44 18.81 -2.44
N SER A 48 5.48 19.22 -3.26
CA SER A 48 5.77 19.86 -4.54
C SER A 48 6.44 21.18 -4.23
N GLU A 49 7.69 21.34 -4.66
CA GLU A 49 8.18 22.67 -5.01
C GLU A 49 7.07 23.34 -5.87
N PRO A 50 6.64 24.57 -5.54
CA PRO A 50 5.31 25.09 -5.90
C PRO A 50 5.13 25.41 -7.40
N ASN A 51 5.91 24.83 -8.32
CA ASN A 51 5.89 25.23 -9.72
C ASN A 51 6.20 24.15 -10.77
N GLN A 52 5.95 22.86 -10.51
CA GLN A 52 5.88 21.88 -11.62
C GLN A 52 4.50 21.25 -11.68
N PRO A 53 3.71 21.49 -12.76
CA PRO A 53 2.45 20.78 -12.95
C PRO A 53 2.76 19.30 -13.11
N MET A 54 2.25 18.50 -12.18
CA MET A 54 2.24 17.05 -12.31
C MET A 54 1.43 16.73 -13.57
N LEU A 55 2.09 16.26 -14.63
CA LEU A 55 1.39 15.51 -15.66
C LEU A 55 0.93 14.24 -14.97
N ILE A 56 -0.34 14.23 -14.57
CA ILE A 56 -1.05 13.00 -14.25
C ILE A 56 -1.18 12.30 -15.60
N GLU A 57 -0.13 11.59 -16.00
CA GLU A 57 -0.31 10.49 -16.93
C GLU A 57 -1.17 9.51 -16.14
N SER A 58 -2.47 9.58 -16.38
CA SER A 58 -3.45 8.64 -15.90
C SER A 58 -3.11 7.29 -16.51
N GLN A 59 -2.03 6.65 -16.09
CA GLN A 59 -1.85 5.23 -16.33
C GLN A 59 -2.98 4.58 -15.52
N PRO A 60 -4.00 4.00 -16.17
CA PRO A 60 -5.07 3.37 -15.45
C PRO A 60 -4.46 2.29 -14.57
N MET A 61 -4.73 2.38 -13.27
CA MET A 61 -4.53 1.28 -12.33
C MET A 61 -5.28 0.09 -12.89
N MET A 62 -4.55 -0.84 -13.54
CA MET A 62 -5.02 -2.10 -14.13
C MET A 62 -6.44 -2.03 -14.69
N SER A 63 -6.58 -1.75 -15.99
CA SER A 63 -7.89 -1.79 -16.67
C SER A 63 -8.64 -3.06 -16.28
N ALA A 64 -9.78 -2.94 -15.60
CA ALA A 64 -10.66 -4.06 -15.28
C ALA A 64 -11.48 -4.46 -16.52
N GLU A 65 -10.82 -4.54 -17.68
CA GLU A 65 -11.45 -4.71 -18.98
C GLU A 65 -11.15 -6.07 -19.60
N ASP A 66 -10.91 -7.09 -18.77
CA ASP A 66 -11.13 -8.49 -19.19
C ASP A 66 -11.41 -9.38 -17.96
N PHE A 67 -12.65 -9.35 -17.45
CA PHE A 67 -13.15 -10.43 -16.58
C PHE A 67 -14.57 -10.90 -16.98
N THR A 68 -15.05 -10.49 -18.15
CA THR A 68 -16.39 -10.88 -18.64
C THR A 68 -16.40 -11.78 -19.86
N GLU A 69 -15.25 -12.16 -20.43
CA GLU A 69 -15.21 -13.11 -21.56
C GLU A 69 -14.81 -14.52 -21.09
N LEU A 70 -15.61 -15.11 -20.19
CA LEU A 70 -15.74 -16.58 -20.16
C LEU A 70 -16.58 -16.97 -21.37
N VAL A 71 -15.94 -17.20 -22.53
CA VAL A 71 -16.63 -17.79 -23.68
C VAL A 71 -16.83 -19.28 -23.43
N PRO A 72 -18.06 -19.80 -23.38
CA PRO A 72 -18.30 -21.23 -23.35
C PRO A 72 -18.54 -21.73 -24.79
N ARG A 73 -17.53 -22.35 -25.42
CA ARG A 73 -17.73 -23.53 -26.29
C ARG A 73 -16.43 -24.25 -26.62
#